data_AF-A0A318LHE5-F1
#
_entry.id   AF-A0A318LHE5-F1
#
_cell.length_a   1.000
_cell.length_b   1.000
_cell.length_c   1.000
_cell.angle_alpha   90.00
_cell.angle_beta   90.00
_cell.angle_gamma   90.00
#
_symmetry.space_group_name_H-M   'P 1'
#
loop_
_entity.id
_entity.type
_entity.pdbx_description
1 polymer ?
#
loop_
_entity_poly.entity_id
_entity_poly.type
_entity_poly.pdbx_seq_one_letter_code
_entity_poly.pdbx_strand_id
1 'polypeptide(L)'
;MRQDRHVKLARVLTGAGLLGCLVWSVLVEAAMPSWFDLDDSCPGATGVERRYFPPSATCLYEGGRAVGYLPLFETVVLTVAIVLLAAVTVTGLVLLWRQAPAKPLDQHPKRPFLHVLGAAALGIVTAAVGRTVVIIALLLGGPPGGITALLVVALGAVGVASALDRAAGPGGGVSGRRATALVVVGGSAMFALLLATRDTYAREHTLLGPGWAIAAAGGAFALAAGAQWLSRSLSPRP
;
A
#
# COMPACT_ATOMS: atom_id res chain seq x y z
N MET A 1 14.00 26.02 13.38
CA MET A 1 12.66 26.65 13.32
C MET A 1 11.98 26.59 11.95
N ARG A 2 12.53 27.14 10.84
CA ARG A 2 11.84 27.11 9.52
C ARG A 2 11.74 25.69 8.93
N GLN A 3 12.80 24.89 9.05
CA GLN A 3 12.85 23.51 8.54
C GLN A 3 11.87 22.56 9.26
N ASP A 4 11.69 22.73 10.58
CA ASP A 4 10.75 21.92 11.36
C ASP A 4 9.29 22.13 10.95
N ARG A 5 8.93 23.35 10.51
CA ARG A 5 7.58 23.66 10.01
C ARG A 5 7.29 22.93 8.69
N HIS A 6 8.25 22.87 7.78
CA HIS A 6 8.08 22.19 6.49
C HIS A 6 7.94 20.67 6.64
N VAL A 7 8.65 20.06 7.59
CA VAL A 7 8.53 18.62 7.90
C VAL A 7 7.19 18.30 8.54
N LYS A 8 6.75 19.12 9.50
CA LYS A 8 5.43 18.97 10.12
C LYS A 8 4.31 19.07 9.08
N LEU A 9 4.37 20.08 8.20
CA LEU A 9 3.40 20.27 7.13
C LEU A 9 3.38 19.06 6.18
N ALA A 10 4.54 18.57 5.74
CA ALA A 10 4.62 17.42 4.84
C ALA A 10 3.99 16.16 5.46
N ARG A 11 4.26 15.88 6.74
CA ARG A 11 3.64 14.76 7.47
C ARG A 11 2.12 14.91 7.59
N VAL A 12 1.65 16.12 7.91
CA VAL A 12 0.21 16.41 8.03
C VAL A 12 -0.48 16.23 6.68
N LEU A 13 0.10 16.75 5.59
CA LEU A 13 -0.46 16.59 4.24
C LEU A 13 -0.53 15.12 3.82
N THR A 14 0.54 14.36 4.02
CA THR A 14 0.53 12.92 3.71
C THR A 14 -0.48 12.18 4.57
N GLY A 15 -0.51 12.43 5.88
CA GLY A 15 -1.45 11.77 6.80
C GLY A 15 -2.90 12.10 6.48
N ALA A 16 -3.22 13.37 6.27
CA ALA A 16 -4.57 13.83 5.93
C ALA A 16 -5.01 13.32 4.55
N GLY A 17 -4.11 13.33 3.56
CA GLY A 17 -4.38 12.78 2.23
C GLY A 17 -4.70 11.29 2.27
N LEU A 18 -3.88 10.49 2.98
CA LEU A 18 -4.12 9.05 3.13
C LEU A 18 -5.41 8.73 3.89
N LEU A 19 -5.67 9.43 5.00
CA LEU A 19 -6.90 9.26 5.77
C LEU A 19 -8.11 9.66 4.93
N GLY A 20 -8.01 10.76 4.19
CA GLY A 20 -9.06 11.19 3.27
C GLY A 20 -9.31 10.19 2.15
N CYS A 21 -8.27 9.60 1.54
CA CYS A 21 -8.42 8.53 0.55
C CYS A 21 -9.14 7.30 1.14
N LEU A 22 -8.90 6.99 2.42
CA LEU A 22 -9.53 5.85 3.10
C LEU A 22 -11.01 6.13 3.33
N VAL A 23 -11.34 7.30 3.88
CA VAL A 23 -12.74 7.74 4.04
C VAL A 23 -13.44 7.78 2.69
N TRP A 24 -12.79 8.32 1.66
CA TRP A 24 -13.34 8.37 0.30
C TRP A 24 -13.65 6.98 -0.24
N SER A 25 -12.77 6.00 -0.03
CA SER A 25 -12.98 4.62 -0.50
C SER A 25 -14.19 3.97 0.16
N VAL A 26 -14.39 4.21 1.47
CA VAL A 26 -15.59 3.74 2.19
C VAL A 26 -16.85 4.41 1.64
N LEU A 27 -16.79 5.72 1.36
CA LEU A 27 -17.93 6.45 0.79
C LEU A 27 -18.29 5.96 -0.62
N VAL A 28 -17.29 5.67 -1.46
CA VAL A 28 -17.52 5.13 -2.81
C VAL A 28 -18.22 3.78 -2.73
N GLU A 29 -17.81 2.88 -1.84
CA GLU A 29 -18.50 1.59 -1.71
C GLU A 29 -19.86 1.68 -1.08
N ALA A 30 -20.05 2.55 -0.09
CA ALA A 30 -21.37 2.80 0.45
C ALA A 30 -22.33 3.36 -0.62
N ALA A 31 -21.80 4.06 -1.62
CA ALA A 31 -22.56 4.59 -2.75
C ALA A 31 -22.67 3.60 -3.94
N MET A 32 -21.96 2.48 -3.92
CA MET A 32 -22.07 1.45 -4.95
C MET A 32 -23.16 0.44 -4.56
N PRO A 33 -23.82 -0.20 -5.56
CA PRO A 33 -24.79 -1.24 -5.27
C PRO A 33 -24.13 -2.38 -4.50
N SER A 34 -24.83 -2.92 -3.50
CA SER A 34 -24.33 -3.98 -2.63
C SER A 34 -23.80 -5.16 -3.44
N TRP A 35 -22.67 -5.72 -2.99
CA TRP A 35 -22.10 -6.93 -3.56
C TRP A 35 -22.63 -8.20 -2.90
N PHE A 36 -23.28 -8.07 -1.74
CA PHE A 36 -23.88 -9.18 -1.02
C PHE A 36 -25.32 -9.44 -1.45
N ASP A 37 -26.08 -8.37 -1.71
CA ASP A 37 -27.48 -8.45 -2.06
C ASP A 37 -27.75 -7.51 -3.23
N LEU A 38 -27.65 -8.07 -4.43
CA LEU A 38 -27.87 -7.32 -5.67
C LEU A 38 -29.33 -6.90 -5.80
N ASP A 39 -30.26 -7.70 -5.27
CA ASP A 39 -31.69 -7.47 -5.39
C ASP A 39 -32.16 -6.29 -4.53
N ASP A 40 -31.50 -6.03 -3.39
CA ASP A 40 -31.77 -4.85 -2.57
C ASP A 40 -31.36 -3.53 -3.28
N SER A 41 -30.22 -3.54 -3.97
CA SER A 41 -29.70 -2.34 -4.65
C SER A 41 -30.23 -2.15 -6.08
N CYS A 42 -30.35 -3.23 -6.85
CA CYS A 42 -30.81 -3.23 -8.23
C CYS A 42 -31.90 -4.32 -8.42
N PRO A 43 -33.14 -4.11 -7.94
CA PRO A 43 -34.18 -5.14 -7.99
C PRO A 43 -34.42 -5.64 -9.43
N GLY A 44 -34.24 -6.94 -9.66
CA GLY A 44 -34.46 -7.59 -10.96
C GLY A 44 -33.34 -7.38 -11.99
N ALA A 45 -32.17 -6.88 -11.59
CA ALA A 45 -31.01 -6.79 -12.46
C ALA A 45 -30.33 -8.16 -12.63
N THR A 46 -29.88 -8.45 -13.85
CA THR A 46 -29.10 -9.66 -14.18
C THR A 46 -27.60 -9.49 -13.92
N GLY A 47 -27.16 -8.25 -13.74
CA GLY A 47 -25.78 -7.94 -13.42
C GLY A 47 -25.55 -6.47 -13.14
N VAL A 48 -24.32 -6.13 -12.74
CA VAL A 48 -23.91 -4.75 -12.49
C VAL A 48 -22.54 -4.51 -13.10
N GLU A 49 -22.42 -3.45 -13.89
CA GLU A 49 -21.13 -2.92 -14.32
C GLU A 49 -20.68 -1.84 -13.32
N ARG A 50 -19.52 -2.04 -12.70
CA ARG A 50 -18.91 -1.07 -11.76
C ARG A 50 -17.63 -0.51 -12.36
N ARG A 51 -17.47 0.82 -12.28
CA ARG A 51 -16.21 1.51 -12.57
C ARG A 51 -15.87 2.36 -11.37
N TYR A 52 -14.62 2.26 -10.91
CA TYR A 52 -14.15 2.98 -9.74
C TYR A 52 -13.50 4.34 -10.07
N PHE A 53 -13.17 4.58 -11.34
CA PHE A 53 -12.64 5.86 -11.78
C PHE A 53 -13.02 6.17 -13.24
N PRO A 54 -13.87 7.18 -13.48
CA PRO A 54 -14.71 7.87 -12.48
C PRO A 54 -15.68 6.87 -11.80
N PRO A 55 -16.07 7.08 -10.51
CA PRO A 55 -17.00 6.19 -9.82
C PRO A 55 -18.37 6.18 -10.52
N SER A 56 -18.78 5.05 -11.06
CA SER A 56 -20.08 4.85 -11.67
C SER A 56 -20.50 3.39 -11.55
N ALA A 57 -21.80 3.16 -11.34
CA ALA A 57 -22.38 1.84 -11.38
C ALA A 57 -23.62 1.83 -12.28
N THR A 58 -23.78 0.76 -13.04
CA THR A 58 -24.91 0.58 -13.97
C THR A 58 -25.54 -0.78 -13.71
N CYS A 59 -26.83 -0.80 -13.37
CA CYS A 59 -27.61 -2.04 -13.26
C CYS A 59 -27.99 -2.50 -14.68
N LEU A 60 -27.72 -3.78 -14.99
CA LEU A 60 -28.03 -4.41 -16.26
C LEU A 60 -29.27 -5.29 -16.08
N TYR A 61 -30.24 -5.18 -16.97
CA TYR A 61 -31.49 -5.95 -16.93
C TYR A 61 -31.62 -6.86 -18.16
N GLU A 62 -32.50 -7.86 -18.06
CA GLU A 62 -32.90 -8.64 -19.24
C GLU A 62 -33.43 -7.74 -20.37
N GLY A 63 -33.15 -8.11 -21.61
CA GLY A 63 -33.48 -7.28 -22.79
C GLY A 63 -32.50 -6.13 -23.06
N GLY A 64 -31.34 -6.10 -22.38
CA GLY A 64 -30.26 -5.14 -22.66
C GLY A 64 -30.48 -3.74 -22.11
N ARG A 65 -31.50 -3.55 -21.26
CA ARG A 65 -31.75 -2.27 -20.58
C ARG A 65 -30.66 -2.04 -19.52
N ALA A 66 -30.05 -0.86 -19.56
CA ALA A 66 -29.03 -0.44 -18.61
C ALA A 66 -29.49 0.84 -17.90
N VAL A 67 -29.46 0.86 -16.57
CA VAL A 67 -29.87 2.02 -15.76
C VAL A 67 -28.71 2.44 -14.86
N GLY A 68 -28.34 3.72 -14.93
CA GLY A 68 -27.32 4.27 -14.04
C GLY A 68 -27.83 4.25 -12.59
N TYR A 69 -27.05 3.62 -11.71
CA TYR A 69 -27.34 3.57 -10.27
C TYR A 69 -26.92 4.87 -9.59
N LEU A 70 -25.73 5.36 -9.94
CA LEU A 70 -25.14 6.54 -9.31
C LEU A 70 -25.51 7.83 -10.09
N PRO A 71 -26.06 8.87 -9.44
CA PRO A 71 -26.30 10.16 -10.07
C PRO A 71 -25.00 10.80 -10.58
N LEU A 72 -25.07 11.47 -11.74
CA LEU A 72 -23.91 12.14 -12.35
C LEU A 72 -23.22 13.12 -11.40
N PHE A 73 -24.00 13.85 -10.59
CA PHE A 73 -23.47 14.80 -9.62
C PHE A 73 -22.59 14.10 -8.56
N GLU A 74 -23.03 12.96 -8.03
CA GLU A 74 -22.24 12.19 -7.06
C GLU A 74 -20.96 11.64 -7.68
N THR A 75 -21.02 11.11 -8.91
CA THR A 75 -19.84 10.70 -9.67
C THR A 75 -18.82 11.83 -9.80
N VAL A 76 -19.27 13.04 -10.16
CA VAL A 76 -18.39 14.20 -10.32
C VAL A 76 -17.78 14.60 -8.98
N VAL A 77 -18.57 14.70 -7.91
CA VAL A 77 -18.09 15.07 -6.57
C VAL A 77 -17.05 14.06 -6.06
N LEU A 78 -17.34 12.77 -6.16
CA LEU A 78 -16.42 11.72 -5.74
C LEU A 78 -15.14 11.73 -6.58
N THR A 79 -15.24 11.93 -7.91
CA THR A 79 -14.07 12.03 -8.79
C THR A 79 -13.18 13.22 -8.44
N VAL A 80 -13.76 14.40 -8.24
CA VAL A 80 -12.99 15.60 -7.86
C VAL A 80 -12.34 15.41 -6.49
N ALA A 81 -13.08 14.84 -5.53
CA ALA A 81 -12.56 14.56 -4.19
C ALA A 81 -11.31 13.67 -4.23
N ILE A 82 -11.34 12.55 -4.97
CA ILE A 82 -10.17 11.65 -5.04
C ILE A 82 -8.98 12.29 -5.76
N VAL A 83 -9.22 13.10 -6.80
CA VAL A 83 -8.14 13.82 -7.48
C VAL A 83 -7.47 14.82 -6.53
N LEU A 84 -8.24 15.56 -5.73
CA LEU A 84 -7.71 16.49 -4.73
C LEU A 84 -6.94 15.76 -3.63
N LEU A 85 -7.49 14.66 -3.11
CA LEU A 85 -6.84 13.82 -2.10
C LEU A 85 -5.54 13.20 -2.61
N ALA A 86 -5.52 12.72 -3.85
CA ALA A 86 -4.33 12.23 -4.51
C ALA A 86 -3.28 13.34 -4.66
N ALA A 87 -3.67 14.54 -5.10
CA ALA A 87 -2.77 15.68 -5.22
C ALA A 87 -2.17 16.09 -3.86
N VAL A 88 -2.98 16.14 -2.80
CA VAL A 88 -2.51 16.42 -1.42
C VAL A 88 -1.53 15.35 -0.94
N THR A 89 -1.86 14.08 -1.15
CA THR A 89 -1.02 12.94 -0.75
C THR A 89 0.32 12.95 -1.48
N VAL A 90 0.31 13.09 -2.81
CA VAL A 90 1.51 13.17 -3.65
C VAL A 90 2.36 14.37 -3.26
N THR A 91 1.74 15.53 -3.01
CA THR A 91 2.47 16.73 -2.57
C THR A 91 3.17 16.49 -1.23
N GLY A 92 2.46 15.92 -0.24
CA GLY A 92 3.04 15.56 1.05
C GLY A 92 4.22 14.59 0.89
N LEU A 93 4.07 13.56 0.07
CA LEU A 93 5.11 12.57 -0.21
C LEU A 93 6.34 13.19 -0.89
N VAL A 94 6.14 14.05 -1.90
CA VAL A 94 7.23 14.77 -2.57
C VAL A 94 7.98 15.68 -1.60
N LEU A 95 7.26 16.37 -0.71
CA LEU A 95 7.87 17.20 0.32
C LEU A 95 8.65 16.38 1.34
N LEU A 96 8.10 15.25 1.80
CA LEU A 96 8.82 14.32 2.68
C LEU A 96 10.08 13.77 2.03
N TRP A 97 10.00 13.41 0.75
CA TRP A 97 11.13 12.89 -0.02
C TRP A 97 12.23 13.93 -0.19
N ARG A 98 11.88 15.17 -0.54
CA ARG A 98 12.83 16.28 -0.69
C ARG A 98 13.51 16.69 0.62
N GLN A 99 12.83 16.45 1.76
CA GLN A 99 13.34 16.78 3.09
C GLN A 99 14.07 15.62 3.77
N ALA A 100 14.11 14.43 3.14
CA ALA A 100 14.88 13.31 3.66
C ALA A 100 16.36 13.72 3.74
N PRO A 101 16.99 13.62 4.93
CA PRO A 101 18.36 14.07 5.10
C PRO A 101 19.30 13.32 4.16
N ALA A 102 20.03 14.07 3.33
CA ALA A 102 21.03 13.55 2.39
C ALA A 102 22.36 13.17 3.08
N LYS A 103 22.53 13.53 4.36
CA LYS A 103 23.76 13.25 5.09
C LYS A 103 23.82 11.76 5.49
N PRO A 104 24.94 11.08 5.25
CA PRO A 104 25.16 9.73 5.78
C PRO A 104 25.04 9.78 7.30
N LEU A 105 24.19 8.94 7.89
CA LEU A 105 24.20 8.76 9.34
C LEU A 105 25.56 8.20 9.78
N ASP A 106 26.06 8.73 10.88
CA ASP A 106 27.32 8.34 11.52
C ASP A 106 27.42 6.84 11.76
N GLN A 107 28.65 6.35 11.87
CA GLN A 107 29.01 4.94 11.97
C GLN A 107 28.48 4.29 13.25
N HIS A 108 27.21 3.87 13.25
CA HIS A 108 26.70 2.97 14.27
C HIS A 108 27.35 1.58 14.19
N PRO A 109 27.41 0.84 15.32
CA PRO A 109 27.97 -0.51 15.34
C PRO A 109 27.22 -1.39 14.34
N LYS A 110 27.97 -1.98 13.42
CA LYS A 110 27.46 -2.85 12.35
C LYS A 110 26.88 -4.11 12.97
N ARG A 111 25.56 -4.28 12.90
CA ARG A 111 24.84 -5.45 13.43
C ARG A 111 24.09 -6.17 12.30
N PRO A 112 24.81 -6.83 11.37
CA PRO A 112 24.22 -7.40 10.16
C PRO A 112 23.12 -8.43 10.46
N PHE A 113 23.32 -9.26 11.48
CA PHE A 113 22.33 -10.26 11.90
C PHE A 113 21.02 -9.62 12.35
N LEU A 114 21.08 -8.56 13.17
CA LEU A 114 19.89 -7.84 13.64
C LEU A 114 19.18 -7.08 12.52
N HIS A 115 19.90 -6.57 11.53
CA HIS A 115 19.30 -5.95 10.36
C HIS A 115 18.52 -6.96 9.50
N VAL A 116 19.11 -8.12 9.22
CA VAL A 116 18.46 -9.18 8.43
C VAL A 116 17.26 -9.75 9.17
N LEU A 117 17.40 -10.06 10.46
CA LEU A 117 16.29 -10.58 11.28
C LEU A 117 15.17 -9.54 11.43
N GLY A 118 15.53 -8.27 11.65
CA GLY A 118 14.57 -7.17 11.69
C GLY A 118 13.83 -6.97 10.37
N ALA A 119 14.52 -7.11 9.24
CA ALA A 119 13.91 -7.04 7.92
C ALA A 119 12.97 -8.23 7.68
N ALA A 120 13.36 -9.43 8.10
CA ALA A 120 12.51 -10.62 8.05
C ALA A 120 11.22 -10.43 8.86
N ALA A 121 11.34 -9.97 10.11
CA ALA A 121 10.21 -9.65 10.97
C ALA A 121 9.32 -8.57 10.35
N LEU A 122 9.91 -7.53 9.77
CA LEU A 122 9.19 -6.49 9.05
C LEU A 122 8.40 -7.06 7.87
N GLY A 123 8.99 -7.96 7.08
CA GLY A 123 8.31 -8.63 5.96
C GLY A 123 7.11 -9.45 6.44
N ILE A 124 7.27 -10.22 7.51
CA ILE A 124 6.19 -11.01 8.15
C ILE A 124 5.06 -10.10 8.62
N VAL A 125 5.37 -9.05 9.39
CA VAL A 125 4.38 -8.11 9.93
C VAL A 125 3.68 -7.36 8.81
N THR A 126 4.41 -6.89 7.81
CA THR A 126 3.86 -6.17 6.65
C THR A 126 2.91 -7.06 5.86
N ALA A 127 3.25 -8.34 5.66
CA ALA A 127 2.39 -9.30 4.99
C ALA A 127 1.14 -9.65 5.82
N ALA A 128 1.28 -9.83 7.13
CA ALA A 128 0.15 -10.12 8.02
C ALA A 128 -0.83 -8.92 8.07
N VAL A 129 -0.31 -7.71 8.31
CA VAL A 129 -1.11 -6.48 8.32
C VAL A 129 -1.71 -6.21 6.95
N GLY A 130 -0.93 -6.34 5.88
CA GLY A 130 -1.41 -6.18 4.50
C GLY A 130 -2.55 -7.15 4.17
N ARG A 131 -2.45 -8.41 4.63
CA ARG A 131 -3.51 -9.41 4.49
C ARG A 131 -4.77 -9.00 5.26
N THR A 132 -4.66 -8.62 6.54
CA THR A 132 -5.79 -8.11 7.33
C THR A 132 -6.45 -6.92 6.66
N VAL A 133 -5.64 -6.00 6.14
CA VAL A 133 -6.08 -4.82 5.42
C VAL A 133 -6.82 -5.16 4.12
N VAL A 134 -6.31 -6.09 3.32
CA VAL A 134 -6.99 -6.53 2.09
C VAL A 134 -8.32 -7.18 2.40
N ILE A 135 -8.41 -8.00 3.45
CA ILE A 135 -9.69 -8.59 3.89
C ILE A 135 -10.67 -7.48 4.27
N ILE A 136 -10.25 -6.56 5.13
CA ILE A 136 -11.11 -5.45 5.58
C ILE A 136 -11.53 -4.59 4.38
N ALA A 137 -10.63 -4.32 3.44
CA ALA A 137 -10.94 -3.59 2.22
C ALA A 137 -11.93 -4.34 1.31
N LEU A 138 -11.74 -5.64 1.10
CA LEU A 138 -12.69 -6.47 0.36
C LEU A 138 -14.06 -6.50 1.05
N LEU A 139 -14.10 -6.43 2.38
CA LEU A 139 -15.34 -6.43 3.15
C LEU A 139 -16.03 -5.06 3.21
N LEU A 140 -15.28 -3.94 3.20
CA LEU A 140 -15.80 -2.60 3.53
C LEU A 140 -15.63 -1.53 2.45
N GLY A 141 -14.83 -1.77 1.39
CA GLY A 141 -14.30 -0.66 0.58
C GLY A 141 -13.82 -1.01 -0.83
N GLY A 142 -14.03 -2.25 -1.29
CA GLY A 142 -13.71 -2.67 -2.65
C GLY A 142 -12.25 -2.48 -3.05
N PRO A 143 -11.94 -2.53 -4.37
CA PRO A 143 -10.61 -2.26 -4.91
C PRO A 143 -9.99 -0.92 -4.46
N PRO A 144 -10.71 0.22 -4.38
CA PRO A 144 -10.13 1.48 -3.94
C PRO A 144 -9.65 1.47 -2.48
N GLY A 145 -10.45 0.88 -1.59
CA GLY A 145 -10.08 0.67 -0.20
C GLY A 145 -8.82 -0.19 -0.08
N GLY A 146 -8.71 -1.21 -0.93
CA GLY A 146 -7.55 -2.10 -1.00
C GLY A 146 -6.27 -1.35 -1.38
N ILE A 147 -6.34 -0.49 -2.40
CA ILE A 147 -5.20 0.33 -2.84
C ILE A 147 -4.77 1.30 -1.74
N THR A 148 -5.71 2.04 -1.16
CA THR A 148 -5.38 3.04 -0.12
C THR A 148 -4.71 2.39 1.07
N ALA A 149 -5.26 1.27 1.53
CA ALA A 149 -4.77 0.62 2.71
C ALA A 149 -3.43 -0.11 2.44
N LEU A 150 -3.20 -0.61 1.22
CA LEU A 150 -1.89 -1.08 0.77
C LEU A 150 -0.84 0.05 0.78
N LEU A 151 -1.19 1.27 0.38
CA LEU A 151 -0.30 2.43 0.46
C LEU A 151 0.05 2.79 1.90
N VAL A 152 -0.91 2.77 2.82
CA VAL A 152 -0.68 3.02 4.25
C VAL A 152 0.28 1.99 4.83
N VAL A 153 0.07 0.70 4.55
CA VAL A 153 0.95 -0.40 4.98
C VAL A 153 2.35 -0.24 4.40
N ALA A 154 2.47 0.08 3.11
CA ALA A 154 3.75 0.27 2.45
C ALA A 154 4.53 1.45 3.06
N LEU A 155 3.88 2.59 3.28
CA LEU A 155 4.52 3.77 3.88
C LEU A 155 4.93 3.52 5.34
N GLY A 156 4.09 2.82 6.11
CA GLY A 156 4.43 2.35 7.45
C GLY A 156 5.66 1.45 7.44
N ALA A 157 5.71 0.47 6.53
CA ALA A 157 6.84 -0.42 6.36
C ALA A 157 8.12 0.33 5.96
N VAL A 158 8.05 1.33 5.08
CA VAL A 158 9.19 2.22 4.76
C VAL A 158 9.67 2.97 5.99
N GLY A 159 8.75 3.46 6.83
CA GLY A 159 9.10 4.11 8.09
C GLY A 159 9.86 3.19 9.04
N VAL A 160 9.35 1.98 9.26
CA VAL A 160 9.98 0.97 10.13
C VAL A 160 11.32 0.49 9.54
N ALA A 161 11.38 0.21 8.24
CA ALA A 161 12.62 -0.13 7.54
C ALA A 161 13.67 0.98 7.69
N SER A 162 13.26 2.24 7.62
CA SER A 162 14.16 3.39 7.81
C SER A 162 14.68 3.45 9.25
N ALA A 163 13.83 3.19 10.25
CA ALA A 163 14.26 3.11 11.65
C ALA A 163 15.24 1.94 11.87
N LEU A 164 14.96 0.79 11.26
CA LEU A 164 15.82 -0.39 11.33
C LEU A 164 17.17 -0.17 10.63
N ASP A 165 17.19 0.44 9.45
CA ASP A 165 18.42 0.79 8.72
C ASP A 165 19.27 1.79 9.53
N ARG A 166 18.66 2.71 10.28
CA ARG A 166 19.39 3.60 11.20
C ARG A 166 19.96 2.86 12.42
N ALA A 167 19.18 1.93 13.00
CA ALA A 167 19.57 1.26 14.24
C ALA A 167 20.60 0.13 14.02
N ALA A 168 20.48 -0.60 12.91
CA ALA A 168 21.25 -1.82 12.67
C ALA A 168 21.79 -1.94 11.24
N GLY A 169 21.45 -1.01 10.35
CA GLY A 169 21.80 -1.10 8.93
C GLY A 169 23.29 -0.96 8.66
N PRO A 170 23.71 -1.30 7.43
CA PRO A 170 25.06 -0.99 6.99
C PRO A 170 25.15 0.54 6.99
N GLY A 171 25.87 1.17 7.94
CA GLY A 171 25.99 2.65 8.12
C GLY A 171 26.36 3.43 6.85
N GLY A 172 26.66 4.73 6.79
CA GLY A 172 27.13 5.39 5.54
C GLY A 172 26.26 5.18 4.26
N GLY A 173 25.38 6.13 3.98
CA GLY A 173 24.45 6.16 2.85
C GLY A 173 23.16 6.88 3.25
N VAL A 174 22.33 7.26 2.27
CA VAL A 174 21.03 7.89 2.55
C VAL A 174 20.05 6.81 3.01
N SER A 175 19.87 6.69 4.33
CA SER A 175 19.06 5.65 4.98
C SER A 175 17.66 5.49 4.37
N GLY A 176 17.03 6.61 3.96
CA GLY A 176 15.72 6.59 3.31
C GLY A 176 15.70 5.83 1.98
N ARG A 177 16.73 5.96 1.12
CA ARG A 177 16.76 5.27 -0.18
C ARG A 177 16.91 3.76 -0.03
N ARG A 178 17.72 3.30 0.94
CA ARG A 178 17.90 1.86 1.22
C ARG A 178 16.64 1.24 1.81
N ALA A 179 16.00 1.93 2.75
CA ALA A 179 14.73 1.49 3.32
C ALA A 179 13.61 1.41 2.27
N THR A 180 13.50 2.43 1.39
CA THR A 180 12.57 2.38 0.26
C THR A 180 12.91 1.24 -0.69
N ALA A 181 14.17 1.05 -1.06
CA ALA A 181 14.57 -0.05 -1.92
C ALA A 181 14.26 -1.42 -1.31
N LEU A 182 14.49 -1.59 0.01
CA LEU A 182 14.15 -2.81 0.74
C LEU A 182 12.64 -3.12 0.61
N VAL A 183 11.79 -2.14 0.88
CA VAL A 183 10.33 -2.32 0.86
C VAL A 183 9.81 -2.50 -0.56
N VAL A 184 10.36 -1.77 -1.54
CA VAL A 184 9.98 -1.92 -2.96
C VAL A 184 10.38 -3.28 -3.49
N VAL A 185 11.62 -3.74 -3.25
CA VAL A 185 12.11 -5.06 -3.71
C VAL A 185 11.38 -6.19 -2.98
N GLY A 186 11.25 -6.11 -1.66
CA GLY A 186 10.53 -7.11 -0.88
C GLY A 186 9.05 -7.17 -1.24
N GLY A 187 8.41 -6.02 -1.41
CA GLY A 187 7.02 -5.90 -1.81
C GLY A 187 6.76 -6.37 -3.25
N SER A 188 7.64 -6.05 -4.21
CA SER A 188 7.50 -6.49 -5.60
C SER A 188 7.74 -7.98 -5.77
N ALA A 189 8.73 -8.55 -5.06
CA ALA A 189 8.95 -10.01 -5.02
C ALA A 189 7.71 -10.74 -4.48
N MET A 190 7.11 -10.21 -3.41
CA MET A 190 5.87 -10.73 -2.85
C MET A 190 4.70 -10.63 -3.84
N PHE A 191 4.53 -9.47 -4.48
CA PHE A 191 3.47 -9.25 -5.46
C PHE A 191 3.60 -10.20 -6.66
N ALA A 192 4.82 -10.37 -7.19
CA ALA A 192 5.10 -11.32 -8.27
C ALA A 192 4.77 -12.76 -7.84
N LEU A 193 5.10 -13.14 -6.59
CA LEU A 193 4.78 -14.44 -6.03
C LEU A 193 3.26 -14.67 -5.93
N LEU A 194 2.51 -13.66 -5.48
CA LEU A 194 1.03 -13.70 -5.43
C LEU A 194 0.43 -13.86 -6.84
N LEU A 195 0.94 -13.10 -7.83
CA LEU A 195 0.48 -13.23 -9.21
C LEU A 195 0.79 -14.62 -9.79
N ALA A 196 2.01 -15.12 -9.58
CA ALA A 196 2.42 -16.43 -10.07
C ALA A 196 1.62 -17.58 -9.45
N THR A 197 1.09 -17.39 -8.23
CA THR A 197 0.31 -18.41 -7.52
C THR A 197 -1.21 -18.18 -7.61
N ARG A 198 -1.68 -17.16 -8.36
CA ARG A 198 -3.10 -16.77 -8.51
C ARG A 198 -4.04 -17.93 -8.83
N ASP A 199 -3.68 -18.76 -9.79
CA ASP A 199 -4.54 -19.87 -10.25
C ASP A 199 -4.66 -20.99 -9.20
N THR A 200 -3.71 -21.07 -8.28
CA THR A 200 -3.74 -21.96 -7.13
C THR A 200 -4.64 -21.38 -6.04
N TYR A 201 -4.58 -20.06 -5.78
CA TYR A 201 -5.50 -19.38 -4.86
C TYR A 201 -6.96 -19.50 -5.29
N ALA A 202 -7.23 -19.32 -6.57
CA ALA A 202 -8.59 -19.38 -7.12
C ALA A 202 -9.21 -20.77 -6.92
N ARG A 203 -8.40 -21.83 -6.94
CA ARG A 203 -8.85 -23.22 -6.73
C ARG A 203 -9.07 -23.60 -5.28
N GLU A 204 -8.27 -23.07 -4.35
CA GLU A 204 -8.37 -23.44 -2.94
C GLU A 204 -9.44 -22.65 -2.16
N HIS A 205 -10.11 -21.68 -2.78
CA HIS A 205 -11.12 -20.80 -2.17
C HIS A 205 -10.68 -20.13 -0.86
N THR A 206 -9.38 -20.08 -0.57
CA THR A 206 -8.88 -19.37 0.60
C THR A 206 -8.83 -17.89 0.23
N LEU A 207 -9.84 -17.13 0.68
CA LEU A 207 -9.89 -15.65 0.65
C LEU A 207 -8.58 -14.98 1.10
N LEU A 208 -7.79 -15.73 1.85
CA LEU A 208 -6.62 -15.27 2.57
C LEU A 208 -5.31 -15.76 1.96
N GLY A 209 -5.35 -16.81 1.13
CA GLY A 209 -4.14 -17.42 0.65
C GLY A 209 -3.41 -18.33 1.63
N PRO A 210 -2.46 -19.15 1.16
CA PRO A 210 -1.80 -20.11 1.99
C PRO A 210 -0.87 -19.39 2.99
N GLY A 211 -0.82 -19.90 4.22
CA GLY A 211 -0.07 -19.28 5.32
C GLY A 211 1.43 -19.13 5.03
N TRP A 212 1.97 -19.92 4.08
CA TRP A 212 3.36 -19.82 3.65
C TRP A 212 3.70 -18.46 3.01
N ALA A 213 2.72 -17.73 2.47
CA ALA A 213 2.97 -16.40 1.88
C ALA A 213 3.56 -15.42 2.90
N ILE A 214 3.12 -15.49 4.17
CA ILE A 214 3.65 -14.64 5.25
C ILE A 214 5.13 -14.97 5.51
N ALA A 215 5.47 -16.26 5.56
CA ALA A 215 6.85 -16.70 5.71
C ALA A 215 7.72 -16.30 4.49
N ALA A 216 7.18 -16.42 3.28
CA ALA A 216 7.85 -16.01 2.05
C ALA A 216 8.13 -14.50 2.01
N ALA A 217 7.21 -13.66 2.50
CA ALA A 217 7.44 -12.22 2.64
C ALA A 217 8.61 -11.92 3.59
N GLY A 218 8.67 -12.62 4.73
CA GLY A 218 9.81 -12.53 5.63
C GLY A 218 11.12 -12.90 4.94
N GLY A 219 11.13 -14.00 4.20
CA GLY A 219 12.29 -14.44 3.41
C GLY A 219 12.73 -13.41 2.37
N ALA A 220 11.80 -12.84 1.60
CA ALA A 220 12.10 -11.85 0.58
C ALA A 220 12.76 -10.59 1.16
N PHE A 221 12.23 -10.08 2.28
CA PHE A 221 12.82 -8.94 2.98
C PHE A 221 14.19 -9.29 3.59
N ALA A 222 14.35 -10.48 4.15
CA ALA A 222 15.64 -10.95 4.67
C ALA A 222 16.71 -11.02 3.58
N LEU A 223 16.37 -11.59 2.41
CA LEU A 223 17.26 -11.68 1.26
C LEU A 223 17.65 -10.30 0.73
N ALA A 224 16.67 -9.39 0.60
CA ALA A 224 16.93 -8.02 0.16
C ALA A 224 17.87 -7.29 1.15
N ALA A 225 17.65 -7.44 2.46
CA ALA A 225 18.53 -6.89 3.49
C ALA A 225 19.93 -7.53 3.46
N GLY A 226 20.04 -8.84 3.22
CA GLY A 226 21.31 -9.54 3.06
C GLY A 226 22.10 -9.04 1.85
N ALA A 227 21.43 -8.87 0.71
CA ALA A 227 22.03 -8.33 -0.51
C ALA A 227 22.54 -6.88 -0.31
N GLN A 228 21.82 -6.06 0.45
CA GLN A 228 22.27 -4.72 0.83
C GLN A 228 23.56 -4.72 1.66
N TRP A 229 23.81 -5.74 2.45
CA TRP A 229 25.07 -5.91 3.18
C TRP A 229 26.20 -6.41 2.28
N LEU A 230 25.93 -7.42 1.45
CA LEU A 230 26.91 -8.05 0.54
C LEU A 230 27.44 -7.09 -0.52
N SER A 231 26.55 -6.32 -1.15
CA SER A 231 26.93 -5.30 -2.15
C SER A 231 27.90 -4.27 -1.60
N ARG A 232 27.88 -4.04 -0.29
CA ARG A 232 28.77 -3.10 0.37
C ARG A 232 30.13 -3.68 0.75
N SER A 233 30.20 -4.95 1.11
CA SER A 233 31.49 -5.63 1.33
C SER A 233 32.31 -5.76 0.04
N LEU A 234 31.64 -5.75 -1.12
CA LEU A 234 32.26 -5.89 -2.44
C LEU A 234 32.71 -4.55 -3.07
N SER A 235 32.32 -3.42 -2.49
CA SER A 235 32.72 -2.11 -2.99
C SER A 235 34.07 -1.73 -2.35
N PRO A 236 35.19 -1.69 -3.11
CA PRO A 236 36.48 -1.32 -2.55
C PRO A 236 36.40 0.09 -1.96
N ARG A 237 36.91 0.27 -0.74
CA ARG A 237 37.01 1.61 -0.16
C ARG A 237 37.99 2.41 -1.02
N PRO A 238 37.62 3.62 -1.47
CA PRO A 238 38.60 4.54 -2.04
C PRO A 238 39.63 4.95 -0.97
#